data_AF-A0A2W1BD35-F1
#
_entry.id   AF-A0A2W1BD35-F1
#
_cell.length_a   1.000
_cell.length_b   1.000
_cell.length_c   1.000
_cell.angle_alpha   90.00
_cell.angle_beta   90.00
_cell.angle_gamma   90.00
#
_symmetry.space_group_name_H-M   'P 1'
#
loop_
_entity.id
_entity.type
_entity.pdbx_description
1 polymer ?
#
loop_
_entity_poly.entity_id
_entity_poly.type
_entity_poly.pdbx_seq_one_letter_code
_entity_poly.pdbx_strand_id
1 'polypeptide(L)'
;MNDFRNDDPLPNGQQETSEETEVEELFILEEIVDRPPEFQMFASLFRQVEPVCILLDGKNQGTFVQTVKRTVFDNDSNDEGRCKLTFLSSKEYSFEACKRRVFSLSLPTEPANASEDERSQYLRTVLDFSQTQSVHALGALLRYLDLNWAKLSMDLHAKPQFLSLRIISLADIVTIDEDTYRGLQVFRPLAHPSAFKRGVRGSAREGLSLCQLFSRCSSKLGQSRLR
;
A
#
# COMPACT_ATOMS: atom_id res chain seq x y z
N MET A 1 24.62 13.96 61.68
CA MET A 1 23.97 14.70 60.58
C MET A 1 24.92 14.65 59.40
N ASN A 2 24.71 13.71 58.48
CA ASN A 2 25.16 13.70 57.08
C ASN A 2 24.79 12.33 56.50
N ASP A 3 23.58 12.28 55.94
CA ASP A 3 23.12 11.26 55.00
C ASP A 3 24.02 11.28 53.76
N PHE A 4 24.77 10.20 53.53
CA PHE A 4 25.32 9.92 52.21
C PHE A 4 24.34 9.01 51.49
N ARG A 5 23.59 9.62 50.57
CA ARG A 5 22.76 8.96 49.57
C ARG A 5 23.65 8.08 48.68
N ASN A 6 23.29 6.80 48.60
CA ASN A 6 23.67 5.94 47.48
C ASN A 6 22.90 6.42 46.24
N ASP A 7 23.63 6.95 45.24
CA ASP A 7 23.13 7.09 43.87
C ASP A 7 23.77 5.97 43.03
N ASP A 8 23.11 4.81 43.00
CA ASP A 8 23.33 3.83 41.93
C ASP A 8 22.60 4.31 40.67
N PRO A 9 23.24 4.32 39.49
CA PRO A 9 22.57 4.70 38.25
C PRO A 9 21.54 3.64 37.85
N LEU A 10 20.29 4.08 37.71
CA LEU A 10 19.18 3.31 37.15
C LEU A 10 19.57 2.72 35.78
N PRO A 11 19.31 1.42 35.52
CA PRO A 11 19.58 0.84 34.22
C PRO A 11 18.68 1.48 33.16
N ASN A 12 19.31 1.89 32.07
CA ASN A 12 18.70 2.45 30.87
C ASN A 12 17.44 1.69 30.48
N GLY A 13 16.39 2.47 30.24
CA GLY A 13 15.08 2.01 29.80
C GLY A 13 15.20 0.95 28.73
N GLN A 14 14.55 -0.18 28.99
CA GLN A 14 14.20 -1.16 27.98
C GLN A 14 13.58 -0.39 26.82
N GLN A 15 14.32 -0.34 25.72
CA GLN A 15 13.83 0.12 24.45
C GLN A 15 12.79 -0.92 24.05
N GLU A 16 11.53 -0.66 24.41
CA GLU A 16 10.38 -1.37 23.87
C GLU A 16 10.47 -1.23 22.35
N THR A 17 11.10 -2.20 21.73
CA THR A 17 10.90 -2.53 20.32
C THR A 17 9.46 -3.01 20.26
N SER A 18 8.52 -2.06 20.22
CA SER A 18 7.20 -2.33 19.67
C SER A 18 7.47 -2.82 18.25
N GLU A 19 7.40 -4.13 18.07
CA GLU A 19 7.31 -4.74 16.75
C GLU A 19 6.14 -4.06 16.06
N GLU A 20 6.46 -3.10 15.19
CA GLU A 20 5.50 -2.37 14.37
C GLU A 20 4.82 -3.45 13.53
N THR A 21 3.65 -3.90 13.99
CA THR A 21 2.86 -4.90 13.28
C THR A 21 2.41 -4.23 11.99
N GLU A 22 3.11 -4.50 10.88
CA GLU A 22 2.62 -4.18 9.56
C GLU A 22 1.24 -4.82 9.43
N VAL A 23 0.21 -3.98 9.42
CA VAL A 23 -1.17 -4.46 9.40
C VAL A 23 -1.41 -4.99 7.99
N GLU A 24 -1.53 -6.32 7.84
CA GLU A 24 -1.79 -6.98 6.57
C GLU A 24 -3.25 -6.73 6.13
N GLU A 25 -3.57 -5.48 5.76
CA GLU A 25 -4.86 -5.04 5.23
C GLU A 25 -4.87 -5.15 3.70
N LEU A 26 -5.93 -5.75 3.14
CA LEU A 26 -6.19 -5.76 1.70
C LEU A 26 -7.15 -4.64 1.34
N PHE A 27 -6.82 -3.86 0.32
CA PHE A 27 -7.66 -2.80 -0.22
C PHE A 27 -8.05 -3.11 -1.66
N ILE A 28 -9.32 -2.92 -1.98
CA ILE A 28 -9.87 -3.07 -3.32
C ILE A 28 -10.57 -1.78 -3.69
N LEU A 29 -10.19 -1.19 -4.81
CA LEU A 29 -10.95 -0.12 -5.43
C LEU A 29 -12.12 -0.72 -6.20
N GLU A 30 -13.31 -0.15 -6.04
CA GLU A 30 -14.45 -0.45 -6.92
C GLU A 30 -14.08 -0.21 -8.39
N GLU A 31 -14.74 -0.92 -9.30
CA GLU A 31 -14.52 -0.73 -10.72
C GLU A 31 -14.85 0.70 -11.15
N ILE A 32 -13.85 1.34 -11.73
CA ILE A 32 -13.96 2.72 -12.21
C ILE A 32 -13.49 2.81 -13.65
N VAL A 33 -13.98 3.83 -14.34
CA VAL A 33 -13.47 4.21 -15.66
C VAL A 33 -12.44 5.32 -15.46
N ASP A 34 -11.17 4.97 -15.62
CA ASP A 34 -10.08 5.96 -15.65
C ASP A 34 -9.81 6.38 -17.10
N ARG A 35 -10.02 7.67 -17.40
CA ARG A 35 -10.07 8.15 -18.78
C ARG A 35 -8.65 8.40 -19.34
N PRO A 36 -8.37 7.93 -20.57
CA PRO A 36 -7.14 8.30 -21.26
C PRO A 36 -7.19 9.77 -21.74
N PRO A 37 -6.03 10.38 -22.03
CA PRO A 37 -4.68 9.82 -21.89
C PRO A 37 -4.05 10.01 -20.51
N GLU A 38 -4.65 10.80 -19.62
CA GLU A 38 -4.01 11.20 -18.36
C GLU A 38 -4.06 10.13 -17.28
N PHE A 39 -5.11 9.29 -17.26
CA PHE A 39 -5.32 8.27 -16.22
C PHE A 39 -5.12 8.85 -14.81
N GLN A 40 -5.89 9.90 -14.51
CA GLN A 40 -5.71 10.71 -13.30
C GLN A 40 -5.89 9.90 -12.03
N MET A 41 -6.79 8.91 -12.04
CA MET A 41 -7.02 8.07 -10.87
C MET A 41 -5.81 7.18 -10.60
N PHE A 42 -5.26 6.55 -11.64
CA PHE A 42 -4.00 5.81 -11.51
C PHE A 42 -2.85 6.69 -11.00
N ALA A 43 -2.65 7.87 -11.58
CA ALA A 43 -1.58 8.78 -11.16
C ALA A 43 -1.74 9.22 -9.69
N SER A 44 -2.96 9.50 -9.26
CA SER A 44 -3.27 9.85 -7.88
C SER A 44 -3.01 8.68 -6.93
N LEU A 45 -3.50 7.49 -7.25
CA LEU A 45 -3.30 6.29 -6.43
C LEU A 45 -1.82 5.90 -6.33
N PHE A 46 -1.07 5.98 -7.43
CA PHE A 46 0.36 5.71 -7.43
C PHE A 46 1.11 6.62 -6.46
N ARG A 47 0.78 7.92 -6.43
CA ARG A 47 1.39 8.87 -5.49
C ARG A 47 0.97 8.65 -4.04
N GLN A 48 -0.28 8.28 -3.80
CA GLN A 48 -0.81 8.08 -2.44
C GLN A 48 -0.30 6.77 -1.83
N VAL A 49 -0.27 5.69 -2.62
CA VAL A 49 0.12 4.36 -2.17
C VAL A 49 1.65 4.20 -2.13
N GLU A 50 2.38 4.97 -2.94
CA GLU A 50 3.84 4.83 -3.14
C GLU A 50 4.25 3.35 -3.29
N PRO A 51 3.68 2.62 -4.28
CA PRO A 51 3.76 1.18 -4.31
C PRO A 51 5.19 0.69 -4.56
N VAL A 52 5.62 -0.36 -3.84
CA VAL A 52 6.91 -1.01 -4.07
C VAL A 52 6.89 -1.89 -5.33
N CYS A 53 5.71 -2.38 -5.73
CA CYS A 53 5.53 -3.23 -6.90
C CYS A 53 4.18 -2.99 -7.56
N ILE A 54 4.15 -2.92 -8.89
CA ILE A 54 2.94 -2.94 -9.71
C ILE A 54 2.90 -4.25 -10.48
N LEU A 55 1.75 -4.92 -10.39
CA LEU A 55 1.43 -6.07 -11.21
C LEU A 55 0.52 -5.62 -12.36
N LEU A 56 0.89 -5.95 -13.60
CA LEU A 56 0.16 -5.50 -14.78
C LEU A 56 -0.06 -6.66 -15.74
N ASP A 57 -1.26 -6.80 -16.29
CA ASP A 57 -1.50 -7.76 -17.37
C ASP A 57 -0.81 -7.26 -18.66
N GLY A 58 0.16 -8.02 -19.14
CA GLY A 58 0.97 -7.66 -20.32
C GLY A 58 0.28 -7.89 -21.66
N LYS A 59 -0.94 -8.45 -21.68
CA LYS A 59 -1.67 -8.79 -22.91
C LYS A 59 -1.85 -7.62 -23.86
N ASN A 60 -2.12 -6.43 -23.32
CA ASN A 60 -2.48 -5.25 -24.11
C ASN A 60 -1.42 -4.16 -23.96
N GLN A 61 -0.68 -3.83 -25.03
CA GLN A 61 0.27 -2.70 -25.06
C GLN A 61 -0.45 -1.35 -25.29
N GLY A 62 -1.57 -1.13 -24.58
CA GLY A 62 -2.40 0.07 -24.73
C GLY A 62 -1.78 1.32 -24.10
N THR A 63 -2.46 2.46 -24.27
CA THR A 63 -2.06 3.77 -23.70
C THR A 63 -1.88 3.74 -22.18
N PHE A 64 -2.68 2.91 -21.48
CA PHE A 64 -2.53 2.71 -20.04
C PHE A 64 -1.18 2.10 -19.68
N VAL A 65 -0.75 1.03 -20.38
CA VAL A 65 0.55 0.38 -20.12
C VAL A 65 1.70 1.34 -20.36
N GLN A 66 1.62 2.17 -21.40
CA GLN A 66 2.62 3.21 -21.65
C GLN A 66 2.65 4.25 -20.53
N THR A 67 1.48 4.63 -20.00
CA THR A 67 1.39 5.54 -18.87
C THR A 67 1.99 4.93 -17.61
N VAL A 68 1.70 3.68 -17.29
CA VAL A 68 2.32 2.96 -16.16
C VAL A 68 3.84 2.88 -16.31
N LYS A 69 4.33 2.50 -17.50
CA LYS A 69 5.77 2.46 -17.80
C LYS A 69 6.41 3.83 -17.57
N ARG A 70 5.80 4.89 -18.11
CA ARG A 70 6.26 6.26 -17.93
C ARG A 70 6.30 6.63 -16.45
N THR A 71 5.23 6.40 -15.71
CA THR A 71 5.16 6.70 -14.27
C THR A 71 6.21 5.95 -13.45
N VAL A 72 6.52 4.70 -13.80
CA VAL A 72 7.52 3.88 -13.10
C VAL A 72 8.95 4.23 -13.51
N PHE A 73 9.21 4.52 -14.80
CA PHE A 73 10.55 4.66 -15.36
C PHE A 73 11.02 6.10 -15.63
N ASP A 74 10.14 7.09 -15.88
CA ASP A 74 10.52 8.49 -16.18
C ASP A 74 10.87 9.33 -14.93
N ASN A 75 11.04 8.72 -13.75
CA ASN A 75 11.57 9.44 -12.59
C ASN A 75 13.08 9.73 -12.78
N ASP A 76 13.40 10.73 -13.60
CA ASP A 76 14.74 11.24 -13.95
C ASP A 76 15.61 11.70 -12.76
N SER A 77 15.06 11.72 -11.55
CA SER A 77 15.82 11.93 -10.33
C SER A 77 16.47 10.60 -9.93
N ASN A 78 17.72 10.32 -10.33
CA ASN A 78 18.78 9.49 -9.70
C ASN A 78 18.40 8.31 -8.75
N ASP A 79 17.20 7.76 -8.85
CA ASP A 79 16.50 6.98 -7.83
C ASP A 79 16.05 5.67 -8.48
N GLU A 80 17.07 4.95 -8.96
CA GLU A 80 16.94 3.60 -9.47
C GLU A 80 16.18 2.75 -8.44
N GLY A 81 14.94 2.35 -8.77
CA GLY A 81 14.25 1.26 -8.07
C GLY A 81 13.14 1.61 -7.07
N ARG A 82 12.48 2.78 -7.17
CA ARG A 82 11.31 3.10 -6.29
C ARG A 82 10.15 2.11 -6.40
N CYS A 83 9.84 1.61 -7.59
CA CYS A 83 8.72 0.70 -7.84
C CYS A 83 9.10 -0.35 -8.90
N LYS A 84 8.87 -1.63 -8.61
CA LYS A 84 9.06 -2.72 -9.57
C LYS A 84 7.83 -2.89 -10.44
N LEU A 85 8.00 -2.89 -11.77
CA LEU A 85 6.93 -3.26 -12.70
C LEU A 85 7.04 -4.74 -13.09
N THR A 86 6.01 -5.53 -12.79
CA THR A 86 5.94 -6.96 -13.13
C THR A 86 4.78 -7.24 -14.08
N PHE A 87 5.08 -7.84 -15.23
CA PHE A 87 4.05 -8.30 -16.16
C PHE A 87 3.59 -9.71 -15.81
N LEU A 88 2.28 -9.90 -15.72
CA LEU A 88 1.67 -11.18 -15.38
C LEU A 88 1.35 -12.01 -16.63
N SER A 89 1.52 -13.33 -16.53
CA SER A 89 1.10 -14.27 -17.55
C SER A 89 -0.41 -14.44 -17.53
N SER A 90 -1.11 -13.99 -18.56
CA SER A 90 -2.58 -14.05 -18.57
C SER A 90 -3.14 -15.48 -18.64
N LYS A 91 -2.31 -16.48 -18.92
CA LYS A 91 -2.69 -17.91 -18.81
C LYS A 91 -2.75 -18.35 -17.34
N GLU A 92 -1.72 -18.00 -16.58
CA GLU A 92 -1.61 -18.35 -15.16
C GLU A 92 -2.51 -17.50 -14.27
N TYR A 93 -2.72 -16.25 -14.68
CA TYR A 93 -3.56 -15.26 -14.03
C TYR A 93 -4.86 -15.06 -14.81
N SER A 94 -5.49 -16.16 -15.25
CA SER A 94 -6.82 -16.09 -15.85
C SER A 94 -7.86 -15.69 -14.80
N PHE A 95 -8.96 -15.06 -15.22
CA PHE A 95 -10.05 -14.65 -14.33
C PHE A 95 -10.52 -15.80 -13.44
N GLU A 96 -10.79 -16.98 -14.01
CA GLU A 96 -11.23 -18.16 -13.26
C GLU A 96 -10.20 -18.67 -12.24
N ALA A 97 -8.90 -18.54 -12.52
CA ALA A 97 -7.86 -18.88 -11.56
C ALA A 97 -7.81 -17.87 -10.40
N CYS A 98 -7.86 -16.58 -10.72
CA CYS A 98 -7.87 -15.50 -9.74
C CYS A 98 -9.13 -15.53 -8.87
N LYS A 99 -10.31 -15.70 -9.46
CA LYS A 99 -11.59 -15.81 -8.75
C LYS A 99 -11.60 -16.98 -7.78
N ARG A 100 -11.13 -18.17 -8.18
CA ARG A 100 -10.98 -19.32 -7.27
C ARG A 100 -10.06 -19.00 -6.10
N ARG A 101 -8.96 -18.29 -6.35
CA ARG A 101 -8.04 -17.86 -5.29
C ARG A 101 -8.67 -16.86 -4.32
N VAL A 102 -9.54 -15.98 -4.81
CA VAL A 102 -10.32 -15.07 -3.94
C VAL A 102 -11.26 -15.86 -3.03
N PHE A 103 -11.97 -16.88 -3.55
CA PHE A 103 -12.83 -17.73 -2.73
C PHE A 103 -12.09 -18.54 -1.66
N SER A 104 -10.79 -18.80 -1.87
CA SER A 104 -9.94 -19.48 -0.88
C SER A 104 -9.27 -18.50 0.10
N LEU A 105 -9.57 -17.20 0.04
CA LEU A 105 -9.11 -16.23 1.03
C LEU A 105 -9.67 -16.62 2.41
N SER A 106 -8.86 -16.43 3.45
CA SER A 106 -9.25 -16.67 4.84
C SER A 106 -9.11 -15.36 5.59
N LEU A 107 -10.20 -14.84 6.12
CA LEU A 107 -10.24 -13.62 6.92
C LEU A 107 -10.63 -13.97 8.38
N PRO A 108 -10.02 -13.32 9.40
CA PRO A 108 -10.38 -13.52 10.81
C PRO A 108 -11.85 -13.22 11.14
N THR A 109 -12.51 -12.43 10.30
CA THR A 109 -13.93 -12.04 10.45
C THR A 109 -14.90 -13.10 9.94
N GLU A 110 -14.41 -14.22 9.41
CA GLU A 110 -15.24 -15.33 8.94
C GLU A 110 -15.99 -16.03 10.09
N PRO A 111 -17.20 -16.57 9.84
CA PRO A 111 -17.90 -17.38 10.83
C PRO A 111 -17.09 -18.63 11.22
N ALA A 112 -16.98 -18.90 12.52
CA ALA A 112 -16.27 -20.07 13.01
C ALA A 112 -16.93 -21.37 12.53
N ASN A 113 -16.12 -22.34 12.09
CA ASN A 113 -16.56 -23.65 11.59
C ASN A 113 -17.49 -23.60 10.36
N ALA A 114 -17.41 -22.55 9.54
CA ALA A 114 -18.18 -22.44 8.32
C ALA A 114 -17.77 -23.50 7.27
N SER A 115 -18.78 -24.09 6.62
CA SER A 115 -18.60 -24.91 5.42
C SER A 115 -18.06 -24.09 4.24
N GLU A 116 -17.56 -24.77 3.20
CA GLU A 116 -17.01 -24.09 2.01
C GLU A 116 -18.07 -23.21 1.31
N ASP A 117 -19.32 -23.66 1.29
CA ASP A 117 -20.46 -22.91 0.74
C ASP A 117 -20.79 -21.66 1.58
N GLU A 118 -20.78 -21.76 2.91
CA GLU A 118 -21.01 -20.63 3.81
C GLU A 118 -19.89 -19.58 3.70
N ARG A 119 -18.64 -20.03 3.55
CA ARG A 119 -17.50 -19.13 3.31
C ARG A 119 -17.62 -18.43 1.95
N SER A 120 -18.01 -19.17 0.91
CA SER A 120 -18.27 -18.58 -0.41
C SER A 120 -19.37 -17.52 -0.34
N GLN A 121 -20.44 -17.80 0.39
CA GLN A 121 -21.54 -16.87 0.58
C GLN A 121 -21.12 -15.64 1.38
N TYR A 122 -20.34 -15.81 2.45
CA TYR A 122 -19.77 -14.71 3.22
C TYR A 122 -18.93 -13.79 2.34
N LEU A 123 -18.01 -14.33 1.54
CA LEU A 123 -17.17 -13.52 0.65
C LEU A 123 -17.99 -12.73 -0.37
N ARG A 124 -19.13 -13.25 -0.84
CA ARG A 124 -20.06 -12.51 -1.70
C ARG A 124 -20.76 -11.34 -1.01
N THR A 125 -20.80 -11.32 0.32
CA THR A 125 -21.29 -10.16 1.09
C THR A 125 -20.22 -9.09 1.28
N VAL A 126 -18.94 -9.47 1.21
CA VAL A 126 -17.80 -8.57 1.40
C VAL A 126 -17.33 -7.96 0.07
N LEU A 127 -17.41 -8.74 -1.02
CA LEU A 127 -16.95 -8.37 -2.35
C LEU A 127 -18.03 -8.61 -3.39
N ASP A 128 -18.26 -7.62 -4.25
CA ASP A 128 -19.12 -7.75 -5.42
C ASP A 128 -18.38 -8.49 -6.54
N PHE A 129 -18.76 -9.75 -6.76
CA PHE A 129 -18.16 -10.59 -7.80
C PHE A 129 -18.60 -10.24 -9.23
N SER A 130 -19.53 -9.30 -9.40
CA SER A 130 -19.87 -8.77 -10.73
C SER A 130 -18.79 -7.81 -11.26
N GLN A 131 -17.99 -7.22 -10.36
CA GLN A 131 -16.84 -6.37 -10.65
C GLN A 131 -15.62 -7.21 -11.03
N THR A 132 -15.65 -7.77 -12.23
CA THR A 132 -14.66 -8.72 -12.75
C THR A 132 -13.20 -8.25 -12.70
N GLN A 133 -12.89 -6.99 -13.01
CA GLN A 133 -11.56 -6.40 -13.00
C GLN A 133 -11.02 -6.26 -11.57
N SER A 134 -11.85 -5.80 -10.63
CA SER A 134 -11.45 -5.68 -9.22
C SER A 134 -11.22 -7.05 -8.58
N VAL A 135 -12.10 -8.01 -8.86
CA VAL A 135 -11.93 -9.42 -8.45
C VAL A 135 -10.67 -10.03 -9.08
N HIS A 136 -10.43 -9.75 -10.36
CA HIS A 136 -9.25 -10.24 -11.08
C HIS A 136 -7.96 -9.68 -10.48
N ALA A 137 -7.91 -8.37 -10.24
CA ALA A 137 -6.76 -7.69 -9.65
C ALA A 137 -6.46 -8.22 -8.24
N LEU A 138 -7.47 -8.39 -7.40
CA LEU A 138 -7.31 -9.00 -6.06
C LEU A 138 -6.75 -10.41 -6.17
N GLY A 139 -7.37 -11.28 -6.97
CA GLY A 139 -6.94 -12.66 -7.10
C GLY A 139 -5.54 -12.77 -7.71
N ALA A 140 -5.16 -11.84 -8.59
CA ALA A 140 -3.82 -11.76 -9.14
C ALA A 140 -2.78 -11.34 -8.08
N LEU A 141 -3.10 -10.36 -7.24
CA LEU A 141 -2.26 -9.97 -6.11
C LEU A 141 -2.06 -11.14 -5.14
N LEU A 142 -3.15 -11.79 -4.71
CA LEU A 142 -3.09 -12.93 -3.80
C LEU A 142 -2.22 -14.06 -4.36
N ARG A 143 -2.39 -14.41 -5.64
CA ARG A 143 -1.59 -15.43 -6.31
C ARG A 143 -0.12 -15.02 -6.41
N TYR A 144 0.17 -13.75 -6.70
CA TYR A 144 1.54 -13.27 -6.75
C TYR A 144 2.22 -13.37 -5.38
N LEU A 145 1.49 -13.02 -4.31
CA LEU A 145 1.97 -13.16 -2.94
C LEU A 145 2.24 -14.63 -2.61
N ASP A 146 1.33 -15.56 -2.93
CA ASP A 146 1.56 -16.99 -2.69
C ASP A 146 2.87 -17.50 -3.34
N LEU A 147 3.18 -17.04 -4.55
CA LEU A 147 4.35 -17.48 -5.32
C LEU A 147 5.65 -16.77 -4.92
N ASN A 148 5.57 -15.58 -4.33
CA ASN A 148 6.73 -14.75 -4.01
C ASN A 148 6.88 -14.49 -2.51
N TRP A 149 6.06 -15.12 -1.66
CA TRP A 149 6.05 -14.87 -0.22
C TRP A 149 7.42 -15.04 0.42
N ALA A 150 8.15 -16.11 0.09
CA ALA A 150 9.49 -16.36 0.61
C ALA A 150 10.53 -15.28 0.23
N LYS A 151 10.25 -14.43 -0.75
CA LYS A 151 11.10 -13.28 -1.11
C LYS A 151 10.67 -11.98 -0.42
N LEU A 152 9.44 -11.95 0.10
CA LEU A 152 8.81 -10.76 0.71
C LEU A 152 8.82 -10.83 2.24
N SER A 153 8.66 -12.02 2.80
CA SER A 153 8.67 -12.30 4.24
C SER A 153 10.04 -12.79 4.70
N MET A 154 10.44 -12.37 5.90
CA MET A 154 11.63 -12.91 6.57
C MET A 154 11.41 -14.34 7.09
N ASP A 155 10.16 -14.75 7.29
CA ASP A 155 9.78 -16.12 7.63
C ASP A 155 9.44 -16.89 6.35
N LEU A 156 10.30 -17.86 6.00
CA LEU A 156 10.18 -18.71 4.82
C LEU A 156 9.08 -19.77 4.94
N HIS A 157 8.60 -20.07 6.15
CA HIS A 157 7.58 -21.09 6.40
C HIS A 157 6.20 -20.50 6.67
N ALA A 158 6.13 -19.21 7.01
CA ALA A 158 4.86 -18.50 7.10
C ALA A 158 4.15 -18.44 5.74
N LYS A 159 2.81 -18.36 5.80
CA LYS A 159 1.96 -17.98 4.68
C LYS A 159 1.45 -16.56 4.91
N PRO A 160 1.13 -15.81 3.85
CA PRO A 160 0.48 -14.52 4.01
C PRO A 160 -0.83 -14.71 4.80
N GLN A 161 -0.98 -13.97 5.88
CA GLN A 161 -2.25 -13.81 6.56
C GLN A 161 -2.82 -12.44 6.18
N PHE A 162 -4.13 -12.29 6.23
CA PHE A 162 -4.75 -11.01 5.89
C PHE A 162 -5.79 -10.73 6.96
N LEU A 163 -5.67 -9.56 7.60
CA LEU A 163 -6.50 -9.20 8.74
C LEU A 163 -7.88 -8.73 8.30
N SER A 164 -7.95 -8.03 7.17
CA SER A 164 -9.20 -7.51 6.64
C SER A 164 -9.15 -7.29 5.14
N LEU A 165 -10.33 -7.25 4.54
CA LEU A 165 -10.57 -6.82 3.18
C LEU A 165 -11.43 -5.56 3.20
N ARG A 166 -10.95 -4.47 2.59
CA ARG A 166 -11.61 -3.17 2.60
C ARG A 166 -11.88 -2.71 1.18
N ILE A 167 -13.13 -2.33 0.93
CA ILE A 167 -13.54 -1.73 -0.35
C ILE A 167 -13.35 -0.21 -0.25
N ILE A 168 -12.78 0.38 -1.28
CA ILE A 168 -12.61 1.82 -1.46
C ILE A 168 -13.52 2.24 -2.62
N SER A 169 -14.41 3.19 -2.36
CA SER A 169 -15.24 3.81 -3.40
C SER A 169 -14.71 5.20 -3.76
N LEU A 170 -14.96 5.63 -5.00
CA LEU A 170 -14.71 7.03 -5.38
C LEU A 170 -15.63 8.01 -4.64
N ALA A 171 -16.79 7.54 -4.17
CA ALA A 171 -17.72 8.38 -3.41
C ALA A 171 -17.12 8.89 -2.10
N ASP A 172 -16.14 8.16 -1.55
CA ASP A 172 -15.52 8.45 -0.26
C ASP A 172 -14.21 9.24 -0.39
N ILE A 173 -13.76 9.55 -1.61
CA ILE A 173 -12.48 10.23 -1.85
C ILE A 173 -12.64 11.49 -2.69
N VAL A 174 -11.87 12.53 -2.34
CA VAL A 174 -11.79 13.77 -3.10
C VAL A 174 -10.63 13.66 -4.09
N THR A 175 -10.93 13.80 -5.38
CA THR A 175 -9.91 13.88 -6.43
C THR A 175 -9.28 15.27 -6.45
N ILE A 176 -7.96 15.35 -6.37
CA ILE A 176 -7.20 16.60 -6.41
C ILE A 176 -6.15 16.47 -7.53
N ASP A 177 -6.17 17.40 -8.49
CA ASP A 177 -5.16 17.44 -9.56
C ASP A 177 -3.79 17.88 -9.02
N GLU A 178 -2.73 17.71 -9.81
CA GLU A 178 -1.36 17.99 -9.38
C GLU A 178 -1.11 19.46 -9.03
N ASP A 179 -1.66 20.39 -9.82
CA ASP A 179 -1.45 21.82 -9.61
C ASP A 179 -2.17 22.28 -8.35
N THR A 180 -3.39 21.80 -8.12
CA THR A 180 -4.13 22.03 -6.88
C THR A 180 -3.40 21.40 -5.67
N TYR A 181 -2.93 20.16 -5.79
CA TYR A 181 -2.22 19.47 -4.70
C TYR A 181 -0.93 20.22 -4.28
N ARG A 182 -0.14 20.68 -5.27
CA ARG A 182 1.06 21.49 -5.04
C ARG A 182 0.75 22.89 -4.53
N GLY A 183 -0.27 23.55 -5.10
CA GLY A 183 -0.70 24.90 -4.73
C GLY A 183 -1.20 24.97 -3.29
N LEU A 184 -1.96 23.96 -2.85
CA LEU A 184 -2.41 23.82 -1.47
C LEU A 184 -1.30 23.43 -0.50
N GLN A 185 -0.16 22.94 -1.00
CA GLN A 185 0.94 22.42 -0.19
C GLN A 185 0.43 21.37 0.82
N VAL A 186 -0.39 20.42 0.34
CA VAL A 186 -0.94 19.34 1.18
C VAL A 186 0.20 18.61 1.88
N PHE A 187 1.21 18.25 1.09
CA PHE A 187 2.53 17.81 1.54
C PHE A 187 3.60 18.62 0.85
N ARG A 188 4.70 18.89 1.53
CA ARG A 188 5.81 19.67 1.00
C ARG A 188 7.14 19.10 1.47
N PRO A 189 7.78 18.19 0.70
CA PRO A 189 9.11 17.72 1.04
C PRO A 189 10.11 18.87 0.91
N LEU A 190 10.73 19.24 2.03
CA LEU A 190 11.86 20.16 2.09
C LEU A 190 13.15 19.35 1.89
N ALA A 191 13.86 19.65 0.80
CA ALA A 191 15.15 19.04 0.53
C ALA A 191 16.14 19.33 1.67
N HIS A 192 17.01 18.35 1.94
CA HIS A 192 18.02 18.52 2.97
C HIS A 192 18.97 19.68 2.62
N PRO A 193 19.35 20.55 3.59
CA PRO A 193 20.19 21.71 3.33
C PRO A 193 21.61 21.33 2.86
N SER A 194 22.14 20.19 3.33
CA SER A 194 23.40 19.64 2.81
C SER A 194 23.23 19.12 1.38
N ALA A 195 24.05 19.64 0.46
CA ALA A 195 24.09 19.22 -0.94
C ALA A 195 24.38 17.71 -1.10
N PHE A 196 25.13 17.10 -0.18
CA PHE A 196 25.45 15.67 -0.21
C PHE A 196 24.25 14.76 0.12
N LYS A 197 23.28 15.27 0.88
CA LYS A 197 22.07 14.51 1.26
C LYS A 197 20.83 14.94 0.49
N ARG A 198 20.98 15.87 -0.46
CA ARG A 198 19.91 16.34 -1.32
C ARG A 198 19.52 15.21 -2.26
N GLY A 199 18.27 14.74 -2.17
CA GLY A 199 17.76 13.62 -2.96
C GLY A 199 17.98 12.23 -2.35
N VAL A 200 18.61 12.13 -1.17
CA VAL A 200 18.75 10.84 -0.45
C VAL A 200 17.44 10.48 0.25
N ARG A 201 16.98 9.23 0.10
CA ARG A 201 15.73 8.70 0.71
C ARG A 201 15.70 8.93 2.22
N GLY A 202 14.59 9.47 2.74
CA GLY A 202 14.43 9.80 4.16
C GLY A 202 15.21 11.03 4.64
N SER A 203 16.00 11.68 3.77
CA SER A 203 16.72 12.90 4.13
C SER A 203 15.89 14.17 3.92
N ALA A 204 14.84 14.11 3.09
CA ALA A 204 13.87 15.19 2.98
C ALA A 204 13.01 15.20 4.25
N ARG A 205 12.81 16.40 4.81
CA ARG A 205 11.89 16.60 5.93
C ARG A 205 10.61 17.23 5.40
N GLU A 206 9.49 16.98 6.06
CA GLU A 206 8.28 17.76 5.78
C GLU A 206 8.55 19.24 6.11
N GLY A 207 8.37 20.12 5.13
CA GLY A 207 8.36 21.56 5.30
C GLY A 207 6.96 22.07 5.62
N LEU A 208 6.77 23.39 5.69
CA LEU A 208 5.47 23.98 5.98
C LEU A 208 4.41 23.48 4.97
N SER A 209 3.51 22.63 5.46
CA SER A 209 2.46 21.96 4.71
C SER A 209 1.20 21.84 5.56
N LEU A 210 0.06 21.58 4.90
CA LEU A 210 -1.20 21.32 5.62
C LEU A 210 -1.06 20.10 6.53
N CYS A 211 -0.42 19.03 6.05
CA CYS A 211 -0.14 17.84 6.87
C CYS A 211 0.63 18.22 8.15
N GLN A 212 1.72 18.99 8.04
CA GLN A 212 2.48 19.39 9.23
C GLN A 212 1.67 20.27 10.20
N LEU A 213 0.79 21.14 9.68
CA LEU A 213 -0.07 21.99 10.51
C LEU A 213 -1.10 21.18 11.30
N PHE A 214 -1.63 20.10 10.72
CA PHE A 214 -2.62 19.22 11.36
C PHE A 214 -2.00 18.03 12.10
N SER A 215 -0.72 17.72 11.89
CA SER A 215 -0.01 16.62 12.55
C SER A 215 0.29 16.93 14.02
N ARG A 216 -0.73 16.69 14.86
CA ARG A 216 -0.66 16.71 16.33
C ARG A 216 -0.64 15.31 16.95
N CYS A 217 -0.41 14.29 16.13
CA CYS A 217 -0.41 12.90 16.57
C CYS A 217 0.81 12.62 17.45
N SER A 218 0.57 12.14 18.67
CA SER A 218 1.62 11.77 19.63
C SER A 218 2.28 10.42 19.32
N SER A 219 1.65 9.59 18.49
CA SER A 219 2.18 8.28 18.09
C SER A 219 2.62 8.28 16.63
N LYS A 220 3.64 7.48 16.31
CA LYS A 220 4.08 7.25 14.92
C LYS A 220 2.97 6.67 14.06
N LEU A 221 2.18 5.75 14.61
CA LEU A 221 1.02 5.18 13.91
C LEU A 221 -0.01 6.25 13.57
N GLY A 222 -0.30 7.18 14.49
CA GLY A 222 -1.20 8.29 14.23
C GLY A 222 -0.67 9.23 13.15
N GLN A 223 0.64 9.52 13.16
CA GLN A 223 1.29 10.31 12.11
C GLN A 223 1.22 9.61 10.74
N SER A 224 1.39 8.28 10.73
CA SER A 224 1.26 7.45 9.52
C SER A 224 -0.18 7.42 8.99
N ARG A 225 -1.19 7.26 9.86
CA ARG A 225 -2.61 7.22 9.47
C ARG A 225 -3.19 8.59 9.08
N LEU A 226 -2.59 9.70 9.54
CA LEU A 226 -2.98 11.06 9.15
C LEU A 226 -2.48 11.42 7.75
N ARG A 227 -1.35 10.83 7.36
CA ARG A 227 -0.72 11.01 6.05
C ARG A 227 -1.46 10.19 5.00
#